data_AF-A0A8S3IT95-F1
#
_entry.id   AF-A0A8S3IT95-F1
#
_cell.length_a   1.000
_cell.length_b   1.000
_cell.length_c   1.000
_cell.angle_alpha   90.00
_cell.angle_beta   90.00
_cell.angle_gamma   90.00
#
_symmetry.space_group_name_H-M   'P 1'
#
loop_
_entity.id
_entity.type
_entity.pdbx_description
1 polymer ?
#
loop_
_entity_poly.entity_id
_entity_poly.type
_entity_poly.pdbx_seq_one_letter_code
_entity_poly.pdbx_strand_id
1 'polypeptide(L)'
;MSAFSAQEQTERQLEHLGPFGIQETNISLSIIQESGMYTVNLNERLDALANCPEIEDVGQHAPIAPVTLNGVARDAANIPRSATHFCWVYPPAGFTQLSEKRKATINRKLARGDPDYTFLALGGFAYFRFDKYSVKTLQINCLVKADNGLHFDGPYSWQSEYTKHLSKEGRFQDVTISELIDV
;
A
#
# COMPACT_ATOMS: atom_id res chain seq x y z
N MET A 1 -30.44 20.24 -18.98
CA MET A 1 -29.38 19.41 -18.36
C MET A 1 -28.54 18.86 -19.49
N SER A 2 -27.37 19.47 -19.75
CA SER A 2 -26.47 19.00 -20.81
C SER A 2 -25.67 17.83 -20.26
N ALA A 3 -25.78 16.67 -20.89
CA ALA A 3 -24.90 15.54 -20.61
C ALA A 3 -23.52 15.86 -21.20
N PHE A 4 -22.49 15.86 -20.37
CA PHE A 4 -21.10 16.01 -20.80
C PHE A 4 -20.71 14.85 -21.74
N SER A 5 -19.82 15.13 -22.69
CA SER A 5 -19.27 14.12 -23.58
C SER A 5 -18.43 13.10 -22.82
N ALA A 6 -18.24 11.90 -23.38
CA ALA A 6 -17.43 10.84 -22.76
C ALA A 6 -15.98 11.31 -22.48
N GLN A 7 -15.46 12.22 -23.32
CA GLN A 7 -14.12 12.80 -23.19
C GLN A 7 -14.03 13.78 -22.00
N GLU A 8 -15.03 14.66 -21.83
CA GLU A 8 -15.13 15.55 -20.66
C GLU A 8 -15.37 14.78 -19.35
N GLN A 9 -16.03 13.62 -19.42
CA GLN A 9 -16.16 12.70 -18.28
C GLN A 9 -14.82 12.04 -17.92
N THR A 10 -14.00 11.67 -18.90
CA THR A 10 -12.66 11.12 -18.67
C THR A 10 -11.68 12.18 -18.13
N GLU A 11 -11.73 13.42 -18.63
CA GLU A 11 -10.89 14.51 -18.13
C GLU A 11 -11.25 14.92 -16.70
N ARG A 12 -12.55 14.92 -16.34
CA ARG A 12 -12.96 15.16 -14.94
C ARG A 12 -12.71 13.98 -14.00
N GLN A 13 -12.64 12.75 -14.52
CA GLN A 13 -12.20 11.59 -13.73
C GLN A 13 -10.74 11.70 -13.25
N LEU A 14 -9.95 12.60 -13.83
CA LEU A 14 -8.56 12.83 -13.45
C LEU A 14 -8.38 13.91 -12.37
N GLU A 15 -9.44 14.62 -11.95
CA GLU A 15 -9.37 15.65 -10.90
C GLU A 15 -9.35 15.06 -9.48
N HIS A 16 -9.86 13.84 -9.32
CA HIS A 16 -9.90 13.14 -8.03
C HIS A 16 -9.67 11.63 -8.22
N LEU A 17 -8.70 11.07 -7.50
CA LEU A 17 -8.45 9.63 -7.46
C LEU A 17 -9.27 8.99 -6.33
N GLY A 18 -10.12 8.00 -6.67
CA GLY A 18 -10.98 7.29 -5.73
C GLY A 18 -12.41 7.09 -6.27
N PRO A 19 -13.38 6.71 -5.42
CA PRO A 19 -13.23 6.40 -4.00
C PRO A 19 -12.44 5.11 -3.72
N PHE A 20 -11.64 5.14 -2.65
CA PHE A 20 -10.99 3.95 -2.10
C PHE A 20 -11.48 3.63 -0.69
N GLY A 21 -11.77 2.36 -0.45
CA GLY A 21 -11.99 1.82 0.87
C GLY A 21 -10.65 1.49 1.54
N ILE A 22 -10.67 1.41 2.87
CA ILE A 22 -9.55 0.88 3.65
C ILE A 22 -9.99 -0.45 4.24
N GLN A 23 -9.26 -1.52 3.95
CA GLN A 23 -9.53 -2.84 4.48
C GLN A 23 -8.31 -3.42 5.19
N GLU A 24 -8.57 -4.15 6.26
CA GLU A 24 -7.57 -4.95 6.97
C GLU A 24 -7.18 -6.17 6.14
N THR A 25 -5.89 -6.50 6.18
CA THR A 25 -5.32 -7.73 5.62
C THR A 25 -5.21 -8.79 6.71
N ASN A 26 -5.13 -10.07 6.32
CA ASN A 26 -4.77 -11.16 7.22
C ASN A 26 -3.25 -11.41 7.26
N ILE A 27 -2.46 -10.53 6.65
CA ILE A 27 -1.01 -10.66 6.55
C ILE A 27 -0.38 -10.19 7.86
N SER A 28 0.63 -10.93 8.30
CA SER A 28 1.45 -10.57 9.45
C SER A 28 2.87 -10.24 9.00
N LEU A 29 3.40 -9.13 9.53
CA LEU A 29 4.79 -8.72 9.31
C LEU A 29 5.50 -8.37 10.62
N SER A 30 6.81 -8.47 10.60
CA SER A 30 7.71 -8.01 11.65
C SER A 30 8.67 -6.98 11.08
N ILE A 31 8.74 -5.80 11.70
CA ILE A 31 9.74 -4.80 11.32
C ILE A 31 11.12 -5.23 11.82
N ILE A 32 12.14 -5.03 10.99
CA ILE A 32 13.54 -5.17 11.38
C ILE A 32 13.99 -3.77 11.82
N GLN A 33 14.09 -3.58 13.13
CA GLN A 33 14.46 -2.29 13.72
C GLN A 33 15.73 -1.72 13.07
N GLU A 34 15.76 -0.39 12.89
CA GLU A 34 16.90 0.38 12.36
C GLU A 34 17.26 0.15 10.88
N SER A 35 16.72 -0.87 10.20
CA SER A 35 17.07 -1.17 8.81
C SER A 35 16.10 -0.65 7.75
N GLY A 36 14.92 -0.17 8.16
CA GLY A 36 13.86 0.20 7.21
C GLY A 36 13.24 -1.01 6.48
N MET A 37 13.58 -2.22 6.91
CA MET A 37 13.14 -3.48 6.31
C MET A 37 12.08 -4.14 7.19
N TYR A 38 11.29 -5.03 6.59
CA TYR A 38 10.40 -5.93 7.30
C TYR A 38 10.53 -7.36 6.77
N THR A 39 10.09 -8.33 7.57
CA THR A 39 9.80 -9.69 7.13
C THR A 39 8.29 -9.94 7.15
N VAL A 40 7.79 -10.73 6.21
CA VAL A 40 6.36 -11.05 6.07
C VAL A 40 6.17 -12.56 5.96
N ASN A 41 5.11 -13.07 6.57
CA ASN A 41 4.74 -14.48 6.41
C ASN A 41 3.73 -14.62 5.26
N LEU A 42 4.19 -15.11 4.10
CA LEU A 42 3.35 -15.37 2.92
C LEU A 42 2.81 -16.80 2.84
N ASN A 43 3.39 -17.73 3.61
CA ASN A 43 3.33 -19.17 3.37
C ASN A 43 1.98 -19.83 3.69
N GLU A 44 1.09 -19.18 4.43
CA GLU A 44 -0.16 -19.80 4.90
C GLU A 44 -1.45 -19.27 4.24
N ARG A 45 -1.38 -18.22 3.41
CA ARG A 45 -2.60 -17.45 3.07
C ARG A 45 -2.87 -17.24 1.59
N LEU A 46 -1.88 -17.42 0.72
CA LEU A 46 -2.02 -17.02 -0.68
C LEU A 46 -1.70 -18.18 -1.61
N ASP A 47 -2.69 -19.05 -1.84
CA ASP A 47 -2.57 -20.23 -2.72
C ASP A 47 -2.00 -19.90 -4.10
N ALA A 48 -2.35 -18.73 -4.66
CA ALA A 48 -1.83 -18.29 -5.95
C ALA A 48 -0.33 -17.96 -5.96
N LEU A 49 0.26 -17.78 -4.77
CA LEU A 49 1.66 -17.46 -4.52
C LEU A 49 2.39 -18.57 -3.77
N ALA A 50 1.69 -19.65 -3.40
CA ALA A 50 2.32 -20.83 -2.82
C ALA A 50 3.41 -21.32 -3.78
N ASN A 51 4.66 -21.39 -3.27
CA ASN A 51 5.85 -21.73 -4.05
C ASN A 51 6.18 -20.73 -5.18
N CYS A 52 6.00 -19.43 -4.95
CA CYS A 52 6.52 -18.38 -5.84
C CYS A 52 7.96 -18.01 -5.42
N PRO A 53 9.00 -18.63 -6.01
CA PRO A 53 10.39 -18.34 -5.61
C PRO A 53 10.83 -16.90 -5.90
N GLU A 54 10.07 -16.18 -6.74
CA GLU A 54 10.36 -14.80 -7.10
C GLU A 54 9.93 -13.80 -6.03
N ILE A 55 8.98 -14.12 -5.15
CA ILE A 55 8.58 -13.20 -4.07
C ILE A 55 9.37 -13.59 -2.83
N GLU A 56 10.12 -12.62 -2.30
CA GLU A 56 10.83 -12.80 -1.06
C GLU A 56 9.93 -12.47 0.14
N ASP A 57 10.17 -13.13 1.27
CA ASP A 57 9.49 -12.87 2.55
C ASP A 57 10.02 -11.59 3.24
N VAL A 58 10.58 -10.64 2.46
CA VAL A 58 11.15 -9.39 2.95
C VAL A 58 10.72 -8.20 2.09
N GLY A 59 10.72 -7.01 2.66
CA GLY A 59 10.48 -5.78 1.91
C GLY A 59 10.91 -4.54 2.69
N GLN A 60 10.60 -3.37 2.14
CA GLN A 60 10.95 -2.08 2.75
C GLN A 60 9.73 -1.38 3.32
N HIS A 61 9.95 -0.51 4.31
CA HIS A 61 8.91 0.37 4.84
C HIS A 61 9.40 1.81 4.94
N ALA A 62 8.46 2.76 4.85
CA ALA A 62 8.71 4.16 5.13
C ALA A 62 9.05 4.37 6.62
N PRO A 63 9.63 5.54 6.99
CA PRO A 63 9.87 5.86 8.40
C PRO A 63 8.61 5.72 9.26
N ILE A 64 8.78 5.19 10.47
CA ILE A 64 7.69 5.03 11.43
C ILE A 64 7.32 6.39 12.01
N ALA A 65 6.03 6.71 11.98
CA ALA A 65 5.49 7.96 12.47
C ALA A 65 4.40 7.72 13.55
N PRO A 66 4.20 8.66 14.49
CA PRO A 66 3.11 8.57 15.45
C PRO A 66 1.74 8.72 14.75
N VAL A 67 0.73 8.01 15.26
CA VAL A 67 -0.66 8.23 14.82
C VAL A 67 -1.16 9.54 15.40
N THR A 68 -1.46 10.52 14.54
CA THR A 68 -1.91 11.86 14.93
C THR A 68 -3.42 12.08 14.80
N LEU A 69 -4.13 11.13 14.18
CA LEU A 69 -5.57 11.23 13.96
C LEU A 69 -6.36 11.10 15.26
N ASN A 70 -7.47 11.85 15.36
CA ASN A 70 -8.41 11.75 16.47
C ASN A 70 -9.28 10.48 16.37
N GLY A 71 -10.06 10.17 17.42
CA GLY A 71 -10.87 8.94 17.48
C GLY A 71 -11.82 8.74 16.29
N VAL A 72 -12.50 9.80 15.85
CA VAL A 72 -13.46 9.73 14.72
C VAL A 72 -12.73 9.43 13.41
N ALA A 73 -11.63 10.14 13.13
CA ALA A 73 -10.84 9.92 11.93
C ALA A 73 -10.15 8.54 11.93
N ARG A 74 -9.74 8.05 13.10
CA ARG A 74 -9.18 6.70 13.27
C ARG A 74 -10.20 5.61 12.96
N ASP A 75 -11.40 5.73 13.53
CA ASP A 75 -12.47 4.76 13.29
C ASP A 75 -12.87 4.76 11.80
N ALA A 76 -12.95 5.93 11.16
CA ALA A 76 -13.22 6.05 9.73
C ALA A 76 -12.11 5.46 8.83
N ALA A 77 -10.86 5.55 9.26
CA ALA A 77 -9.71 4.99 8.54
C ALA A 77 -9.38 3.54 8.93
N ASN A 78 -10.28 2.87 9.67
CA ASN A 78 -10.10 1.51 10.18
C ASN A 78 -8.78 1.32 10.95
N ILE A 79 -8.35 2.32 11.72
CA ILE A 79 -7.09 2.27 12.48
C ILE A 79 -7.35 1.61 13.85
N PRO A 80 -6.56 0.61 14.27
CA PRO A 80 -6.69 0.03 15.60
C PRO A 80 -6.63 1.10 16.69
N ARG A 81 -7.59 1.10 17.61
CA ARG A 81 -7.65 2.10 18.70
C ARG A 81 -6.40 2.17 19.57
N SER A 82 -5.70 1.04 19.70
CA SER A 82 -4.47 0.93 20.46
C SER A 82 -3.21 1.21 19.66
N ALA A 83 -3.32 1.56 18.38
CA ALA A 83 -2.16 1.91 17.57
C ALA A 83 -1.57 3.24 18.06
N THR A 84 -0.25 3.25 18.30
CA THR A 84 0.48 4.47 18.67
C THR A 84 1.30 4.98 17.50
N HIS A 85 1.70 4.10 16.58
CA HIS A 85 2.54 4.42 15.44
C HIS A 85 2.05 3.70 14.18
N PHE A 86 2.50 4.18 13.03
CA PHE A 86 2.24 3.57 11.73
C PHE A 86 3.41 3.83 10.76
N CYS A 87 3.48 3.04 9.70
CA CYS A 87 4.28 3.35 8.52
C CYS A 87 3.60 2.83 7.25
N TRP A 88 4.02 3.35 6.10
CA TRP A 88 3.74 2.71 4.82
C TRP A 88 4.70 1.55 4.61
N VAL A 89 4.18 0.41 4.18
CA VAL A 89 4.92 -0.80 3.86
C VAL A 89 4.80 -1.01 2.36
N TYR A 90 5.95 -1.04 1.68
CA TYR A 90 6.00 -1.26 0.24
C TYR A 90 5.79 -2.74 -0.07
N PRO A 91 5.38 -3.08 -1.32
CA PRO A 91 5.35 -4.47 -1.80
C PRO A 91 6.61 -5.26 -1.42
N PRO A 92 6.48 -6.56 -1.08
CA PRO A 92 7.64 -7.42 -0.86
C PRO A 92 8.55 -7.48 -2.08
N ALA A 93 9.83 -7.74 -1.84
CA ALA A 93 10.82 -7.81 -2.91
C ALA A 93 10.46 -8.91 -3.92
N GLY A 94 10.79 -8.63 -5.19
CA GLY A 94 10.60 -9.58 -6.29
C GLY A 94 9.18 -9.69 -6.85
N PHE A 95 8.20 -8.95 -6.32
CA PHE A 95 6.86 -8.85 -6.91
C PHE A 95 6.87 -8.39 -8.38
N THR A 96 7.82 -7.54 -8.77
CA THR A 96 8.00 -7.08 -10.17
C THR A 96 8.47 -8.16 -11.12
N GLN A 97 9.14 -9.18 -10.59
CA GLN A 97 9.81 -10.25 -11.33
C GLN A 97 8.84 -11.40 -11.65
N LEU A 98 7.58 -11.27 -11.24
CA LEU A 98 6.53 -12.24 -11.54
C LEU A 98 6.32 -12.41 -13.04
N SER A 99 6.15 -13.66 -13.47
CA SER A 99 5.73 -13.96 -14.84
C SER A 99 4.34 -13.38 -15.14
N GLU A 100 4.08 -13.06 -16.41
CA GLU A 100 2.78 -12.53 -16.87
C GLU A 100 1.59 -13.41 -16.49
N LYS A 101 1.77 -14.74 -16.49
CA LYS A 101 0.75 -15.70 -16.03
C LYS A 101 0.40 -15.51 -14.55
N ARG A 102 1.39 -15.24 -13.71
CA ARG A 102 1.19 -14.99 -12.28
C ARG A 102 0.59 -13.62 -12.04
N LYS A 103 1.09 -12.58 -12.73
CA LYS A 103 0.48 -11.24 -12.72
C LYS A 103 -1.00 -11.29 -13.09
N ALA A 104 -1.37 -12.00 -14.15
CA ALA A 104 -2.77 -12.18 -14.55
C ALA A 104 -3.62 -12.89 -13.47
N THR A 105 -3.03 -13.80 -12.69
CA THR A 105 -3.74 -14.47 -11.58
C THR A 105 -3.95 -13.52 -10.40
N ILE A 106 -2.93 -12.74 -10.05
CA ILE A 106 -3.01 -11.71 -9.00
C ILE A 106 -4.00 -10.62 -9.42
N ASN A 107 -3.95 -10.14 -10.67
CA ASN A 107 -4.86 -9.13 -11.18
C ASN A 107 -6.33 -9.55 -11.10
N ARG A 108 -6.64 -10.84 -11.31
CA ARG A 108 -8.00 -11.36 -11.10
C ARG A 108 -8.44 -11.35 -9.63
N LYS A 109 -7.51 -11.50 -8.69
CA LYS A 109 -7.77 -11.40 -7.24
C LYS A 109 -7.90 -9.94 -6.81
N LEU A 110 -7.02 -9.06 -7.29
CA LEU A 110 -7.12 -7.60 -7.12
C LEU A 110 -8.45 -7.05 -7.62
N ALA A 111 -8.91 -7.50 -8.81
CA ALA A 111 -10.19 -7.08 -9.37
C ALA A 111 -11.41 -7.50 -8.51
N ARG A 112 -11.23 -8.47 -7.61
CA ARG A 112 -12.25 -8.88 -6.62
C ARG A 112 -12.14 -8.14 -5.30
N GLY A 113 -11.19 -7.21 -5.16
CA GLY A 113 -10.98 -6.42 -3.96
C GLY A 113 -10.36 -7.20 -2.80
N ASP A 114 -9.56 -8.23 -3.08
CA ASP A 114 -8.92 -9.01 -2.03
C ASP A 114 -7.79 -8.20 -1.35
N PRO A 115 -7.89 -7.88 -0.04
CA PRO A 115 -6.96 -6.97 0.62
C PRO A 115 -5.54 -7.54 0.71
N ASP A 116 -5.38 -8.86 0.84
CA ASP A 116 -4.07 -9.49 0.96
C ASP A 116 -3.30 -9.41 -0.36
N TYR A 117 -3.97 -9.63 -1.49
CA TYR A 117 -3.36 -9.43 -2.81
C TYR A 117 -3.10 -7.95 -3.09
N THR A 118 -3.94 -7.06 -2.57
CA THR A 118 -3.78 -5.62 -2.75
C THR A 118 -2.56 -5.09 -1.99
N PHE A 119 -2.33 -5.60 -0.78
CA PHE A 119 -1.08 -5.37 -0.05
C PHE A 119 0.14 -5.76 -0.86
N LEU A 120 0.13 -6.94 -1.47
CA LEU A 120 1.30 -7.41 -2.21
C LEU A 120 1.55 -6.59 -3.48
N ALA A 121 0.51 -6.11 -4.13
CA ALA A 121 0.66 -5.35 -5.36
C ALA A 121 1.03 -3.89 -5.12
N LEU A 122 0.44 -3.27 -4.10
CA LEU A 122 0.51 -1.81 -3.89
C LEU A 122 1.22 -1.43 -2.59
N GLY A 123 1.24 -2.31 -1.60
CA GLY A 123 1.64 -2.01 -0.23
C GLY A 123 0.46 -1.67 0.68
N GLY A 124 0.76 -1.17 1.87
CA GLY A 124 -0.27 -0.82 2.85
C GLY A 124 0.25 -0.08 4.07
N PHE A 125 -0.66 0.37 4.92
CA PHE A 125 -0.34 1.00 6.20
C PHE A 125 -0.26 -0.06 7.29
N ALA A 126 0.93 -0.28 7.85
CA ALA A 126 1.10 -1.10 9.04
C ALA A 126 0.95 -0.24 10.30
N TYR A 127 0.20 -0.74 11.27
CA TYR A 127 -0.07 -0.07 12.54
C TYR A 127 0.55 -0.85 13.69
N PHE A 128 1.15 -0.11 14.61
CA PHE A 128 1.94 -0.69 15.70
C PHE A 128 1.50 -0.18 17.05
N ARG A 129 1.72 -1.01 18.07
CA ARG A 129 1.81 -0.58 19.45
C ARG A 129 3.26 -0.66 19.90
N PHE A 130 3.78 0.48 20.33
CA PHE A 130 5.08 0.58 20.96
C PHE A 130 4.86 0.51 22.47
N ASP A 131 5.35 -0.56 23.07
CA ASP A 131 5.48 -0.70 24.51
C ASP A 131 6.96 -0.48 24.89
N LYS A 132 7.27 -0.38 26.19
CA LYS A 132 8.62 -0.01 26.69
C LYS A 132 9.76 -0.87 26.13
N TYR A 133 9.49 -2.12 25.75
CA TYR A 133 10.50 -3.09 25.31
C TYR A 133 10.11 -3.85 24.04
N SER A 134 9.00 -3.51 23.39
CA SER A 134 8.50 -4.28 22.25
C SER A 134 7.74 -3.42 21.27
N VAL A 135 7.84 -3.79 20.00
CA VAL A 135 6.96 -3.29 18.94
C VAL A 135 6.07 -4.44 18.53
N LYS A 136 4.76 -4.24 18.65
CA LYS A 136 3.76 -5.20 18.21
C LYS A 136 3.06 -4.66 16.98
N THR A 137 3.16 -5.36 15.86
CA THR A 137 2.28 -5.16 14.70
C THR A 137 0.86 -5.53 15.11
N LEU A 138 -0.06 -4.58 14.94
CA LEU A 138 -1.48 -4.77 15.28
C LEU A 138 -2.30 -5.16 14.06
N GLN A 139 -2.07 -4.47 12.95
CA GLN A 139 -2.92 -4.52 11.77
C GLN A 139 -2.16 -3.96 10.57
N ILE A 140 -2.48 -4.45 9.38
CA ILE A 140 -2.07 -3.85 8.12
C ILE A 140 -3.34 -3.51 7.35
N ASN A 141 -3.42 -2.28 6.86
CA ASN A 141 -4.52 -1.81 6.03
C ASN A 141 -4.07 -1.54 4.60
N CYS A 142 -4.92 -1.88 3.64
CA CYS A 142 -4.70 -1.62 2.24
C CYS A 142 -5.85 -0.84 1.63
N LEU A 143 -5.55 -0.15 0.53
CA LEU A 143 -6.54 0.52 -0.29
C LEU A 143 -7.26 -0.52 -1.14
N VAL A 144 -8.58 -0.53 -1.12
CA VAL A 144 -9.39 -1.35 -2.02
C VAL A 144 -10.32 -0.46 -2.82
N LYS A 145 -10.77 -0.93 -3.98
CA LYS A 145 -11.85 -0.25 -4.70
C LYS A 145 -13.12 -0.28 -3.83
N ALA A 146 -13.77 0.86 -3.69
CA ALA A 146 -15.02 0.98 -2.96
C ALA A 146 -15.97 1.94 -3.69
N ASP A 147 -17.24 1.94 -3.28
CA ASP A 147 -18.24 2.88 -3.80
C ASP A 147 -18.21 4.23 -3.05
N ASN A 148 -17.56 4.25 -1.88
CA ASN A 148 -17.33 5.44 -1.05
C ASN A 148 -16.00 5.30 -0.30
N GLY A 149 -15.47 6.41 0.24
CA GLY A 149 -14.26 6.38 1.07
C GLY A 149 -13.28 7.51 0.77
N LEU A 150 -12.00 7.17 0.78
CA LEU A 150 -10.91 8.11 0.54
C LEU A 150 -10.93 8.61 -0.90
N HIS A 151 -10.81 9.92 -1.03
CA HIS A 151 -10.58 10.61 -2.28
C HIS A 151 -9.26 11.36 -2.14
N PHE A 152 -8.43 11.29 -3.17
CA PHE A 152 -7.20 12.04 -3.24
C PHE A 152 -7.36 13.12 -4.29
N ASP A 153 -7.13 14.36 -3.89
CA ASP A 153 -7.02 15.48 -4.80
C ASP A 153 -5.71 15.38 -5.60
N GLY A 154 -5.67 16.09 -6.72
CA GLY A 154 -4.52 16.11 -7.61
C GLY A 154 -4.82 15.40 -8.93
N PRO A 155 -3.82 15.20 -9.81
CA PRO A 155 -2.38 15.12 -9.53
C PRO A 155 -1.72 16.46 -9.16
N TYR A 156 -0.72 16.41 -8.28
CA TYR A 156 0.14 17.55 -7.95
C TYR A 156 1.46 17.48 -8.71
N SER A 157 2.00 18.63 -9.14
CA SER A 157 3.30 18.70 -9.81
C SER A 157 4.43 18.32 -8.86
N TRP A 158 5.24 17.35 -9.28
CA TRP A 158 6.44 16.94 -8.56
C TRP A 158 7.50 18.06 -8.56
N GLN A 159 8.04 18.40 -7.39
CA GLN A 159 9.09 19.40 -7.26
C GLN A 159 10.47 18.73 -7.26
N SER A 160 11.41 19.25 -8.07
CA SER A 160 12.73 18.65 -8.23
C SER A 160 13.56 18.59 -6.93
N GLU A 161 13.31 19.48 -5.97
CA GLU A 161 13.93 19.41 -4.65
C GLU A 161 13.58 18.13 -3.88
N TYR A 162 12.38 17.56 -4.10
CA TYR A 162 11.96 16.32 -3.44
C TYR A 162 12.85 15.16 -3.87
N THR A 163 13.18 15.07 -5.16
CA THR A 163 14.12 14.06 -5.68
C THR A 163 15.47 14.15 -4.97
N LYS A 164 16.06 15.35 -4.89
CA LYS A 164 17.38 15.52 -4.23
C LYS A 164 17.35 15.04 -2.78
N HIS A 165 16.30 15.37 -2.04
CA HIS A 165 16.17 15.00 -0.63
C HIS A 165 15.93 13.49 -0.47
N LEU A 166 14.93 12.94 -1.17
CA LEU A 166 14.58 11.52 -1.10
C LEU A 166 15.71 10.62 -1.59
N SER A 167 16.46 11.01 -2.64
CA SER A 167 17.64 10.27 -3.10
C SER A 167 18.75 10.26 -2.05
N LYS A 168 19.01 11.40 -1.41
CA LYS A 168 20.01 11.48 -0.31
C LYS A 168 19.63 10.58 0.86
N GLU A 169 18.34 10.44 1.14
CA GLU A 169 17.83 9.59 2.22
C GLU A 169 17.64 8.12 1.81
N GLY A 170 17.97 7.74 0.56
CA GLY A 170 17.77 6.36 0.09
C GLY A 170 16.30 5.94 0.02
N ARG A 171 15.38 6.90 -0.17
CA ARG A 171 13.92 6.68 -0.15
C ARG A 171 13.30 6.45 -1.52
N PHE A 172 14.11 6.33 -2.57
CA PHE A 172 13.63 5.86 -3.87
C PHE A 172 13.55 4.34 -3.87
N GLN A 173 12.47 3.83 -4.46
CA GLN A 173 12.29 2.42 -4.80
C GLN A 173 12.18 2.31 -6.32
N ASP A 174 12.55 1.16 -6.86
CA ASP A 174 12.20 0.85 -8.23
C ASP A 174 10.69 0.88 -8.39
N VAL A 175 10.22 1.48 -9.49
CA VAL A 175 8.80 1.51 -9.80
C VAL A 175 8.37 0.08 -10.11
N THR A 176 7.51 -0.48 -9.25
CA THR A 176 7.12 -1.88 -9.34
C THR A 176 5.85 -2.14 -10.14
N ILE A 177 5.13 -1.08 -10.48
CA ILE A 177 3.88 -1.12 -11.22
C ILE A 177 4.20 -0.84 -12.68
N SER A 178 3.98 -1.82 -13.56
CA SER A 178 4.39 -1.73 -14.98
C SER A 178 3.77 -0.53 -15.68
N GLU A 179 2.53 -0.18 -15.33
CA GLU A 179 1.79 0.97 -15.85
C GLU A 179 2.40 2.33 -15.47
N LEU A 180 3.33 2.36 -14.50
CA LEU A 180 4.02 3.57 -14.06
C LEU A 180 5.46 3.69 -14.61
N ILE A 181 5.95 2.67 -15.36
CA ILE A 181 7.33 2.64 -15.86
C ILE A 181 7.49 3.43 -17.18
N ASP A 182 6.41 3.58 -17.96
CA ASP A 182 6.42 4.23 -19.27
C ASP A 182 5.47 5.45 -19.33
N VAL A 183 5.85 6.54 -18.65
CA VAL A 183 5.19 7.86 -18.79
C VAL A 183 6.20 8.93 -19.18
#